data_AF-A0A954ZP35-F1
#
_entry.id   AF-A0A954ZP35-F1
#
_cell.length_a   1.000
_cell.length_b   1.000
_cell.length_c   1.000
_cell.angle_alpha   90.00
_cell.angle_beta   90.00
_cell.angle_gamma   90.00
#
_symmetry.space_group_name_H-M   'P 1'
#
loop_
_entity.id
_entity.type
_entity.pdbx_description
1 polymer ?
#
loop_
_entity_poly.entity_id
_entity_poly.type
_entity_poly.pdbx_seq_one_letter_code
_entity_poly.pdbx_strand_id
1 'polypeptide(L)'
;MTRSRPFLTAQWRHLVMLSYEIDPAILRPMIPAGTELDDWNGRTFVSLVGFMFMDTRVMGVSWPGHRTFEELNLRFYVRRKGPEGDWRRAVVFVKEIVPKRAVAWIARAVYGENYLALPMSHSITQHGDERRVSYGWRFRGEACRLGVTVTGEPQDPDAGSLEEFISEHYWGYTRTRGGRTGEYRVEHPRWRIWKARSAEFACDATGLYGREFA
;
A
#
# COMPACT_ATOMS: atom_id res chain seq x y z
N MET A 1 19.97 10.43 20.16
CA MET A 1 19.16 10.17 18.95
C MET A 1 18.14 11.28 18.81
N THR A 2 18.36 12.21 17.88
CA THR A 2 17.39 13.27 17.55
C THR A 2 16.15 12.61 16.98
N ARG A 3 15.06 12.57 17.77
CA ARG A 3 13.77 12.05 17.35
C ARG A 3 13.25 12.98 16.25
N SER A 4 13.45 12.61 14.97
CA SER A 4 12.95 13.42 13.85
C SER A 4 11.43 13.54 13.99
N ARG A 5 10.90 14.75 13.92
CA ARG A 5 9.44 14.94 13.94
C ARG A 5 8.85 14.25 12.71
N PRO A 6 7.81 13.41 12.87
CA PRO A 6 7.19 12.74 11.74
C PRO A 6 6.54 13.78 10.83
N PHE A 7 6.77 13.65 9.52
CA PHE A 7 6.11 14.48 8.51
C PHE A 7 4.61 14.21 8.47
N LEU A 8 4.22 12.92 8.50
CA LEU A 8 2.83 12.48 8.48
C LEU A 8 2.60 11.47 9.61
N THR A 9 1.49 11.62 10.32
CA THR A 9 0.99 10.60 11.25
C THR A 9 -0.46 10.29 10.94
N ALA A 10 -0.83 9.01 10.99
CA ALA A 10 -2.18 8.53 10.76
C ALA A 10 -2.36 7.16 11.42
N GLN A 11 -3.61 6.75 11.59
CA GLN A 11 -3.97 5.37 11.87
C GLN A 11 -4.39 4.69 10.58
N TRP A 12 -3.75 3.58 10.24
CA TRP A 12 -4.20 2.71 9.16
C TRP A 12 -5.09 1.64 9.75
N ARG A 13 -6.33 1.56 9.25
CA ARG A 13 -7.33 0.60 9.74
C ARG A 13 -7.95 -0.18 8.60
N HIS A 14 -8.41 -1.39 8.93
CA HIS A 14 -9.14 -2.27 8.01
C HIS A 14 -8.36 -2.57 6.72
N LEU A 15 -7.08 -2.91 6.85
CA LEU A 15 -6.22 -3.22 5.72
C LEU A 15 -6.68 -4.52 5.04
N VAL A 16 -6.89 -4.44 3.74
CA VAL A 16 -7.19 -5.57 2.85
C VAL A 16 -6.03 -5.69 1.88
N MET A 17 -5.33 -6.83 1.88
CA MET A 17 -4.18 -7.08 1.02
C MET A 17 -4.45 -8.30 0.16
N LEU A 18 -4.46 -8.13 -1.17
CA LEU A 18 -4.41 -9.22 -2.14
C LEU A 18 -3.06 -9.20 -2.82
N SER A 19 -2.29 -10.27 -2.65
CA SER A 19 -0.93 -10.40 -3.19
C SER A 19 -0.93 -11.41 -4.32
N TYR A 20 -0.28 -11.04 -5.43
CA TYR A 20 -0.16 -11.84 -6.64
C TYR A 20 1.32 -12.00 -6.97
N GLU A 21 1.70 -13.23 -7.33
CA GLU A 21 3.02 -13.49 -7.90
C GLU A 21 3.10 -12.82 -9.28
N ILE A 22 4.23 -12.22 -9.61
CA ILE A 22 4.43 -11.49 -10.87
C ILE A 22 5.81 -11.80 -11.46
N ASP A 23 5.91 -11.78 -12.79
CA ASP A 23 7.21 -11.86 -13.46
C ASP A 23 8.07 -10.62 -13.08
N PRO A 24 9.24 -10.80 -12.47
CA PRO A 24 10.13 -9.69 -12.10
C PRO A 24 10.51 -8.81 -13.31
N ALA A 25 10.50 -9.34 -14.54
CA ALA A 25 10.78 -8.56 -15.74
C ALA A 25 9.79 -7.39 -15.95
N ILE A 26 8.55 -7.56 -15.50
CA ILE A 26 7.51 -6.51 -15.55
C ILE A 26 7.87 -5.34 -14.63
N LEU A 27 8.46 -5.63 -13.47
CA LEU A 27 8.78 -4.62 -12.45
C LEU A 27 10.12 -3.93 -12.70
N ARG A 28 11.07 -4.56 -13.40
CA ARG A 28 12.42 -4.02 -13.66
C ARG A 28 12.45 -2.55 -14.11
N PRO A 29 11.60 -2.08 -15.04
CA PRO A 29 11.60 -0.69 -15.49
C PRO A 29 11.17 0.32 -14.41
N MET A 30 10.54 -0.16 -13.33
CA MET A 30 9.97 0.64 -12.24
C MET A 30 10.87 0.66 -11.00
N ILE A 31 11.92 -0.17 -10.95
CA ILE A 31 12.83 -0.26 -9.81
C ILE A 31 13.58 1.07 -9.62
N PRO A 32 13.48 1.72 -8.44
CA PRO A 32 14.26 2.91 -8.13
C PRO A 32 15.78 2.63 -8.13
N ALA A 33 16.57 3.61 -8.58
CA ALA A 33 18.02 3.49 -8.66
C ALA A 33 18.65 3.12 -7.29
N GLY A 34 19.55 2.13 -7.30
CA GLY A 34 20.23 1.66 -6.10
C GLY A 34 19.37 0.83 -5.14
N THR A 35 18.25 0.30 -5.63
CA THR A 35 17.43 -0.73 -4.96
C THR A 35 17.41 -2.00 -5.82
N GLU A 36 17.10 -3.13 -5.21
CA GLU A 36 16.87 -4.41 -5.90
C GLU A 36 15.52 -4.99 -5.51
N LEU A 37 14.92 -5.83 -6.35
CA LEU A 37 13.69 -6.55 -5.98
C LEU A 37 13.93 -7.38 -4.73
N ASP A 38 12.97 -7.35 -3.82
CA ASP A 38 12.98 -8.22 -2.65
C ASP A 38 12.04 -9.39 -2.93
N ASP A 39 12.62 -10.58 -3.09
CA ASP A 39 11.89 -11.80 -3.43
C ASP A 39 11.67 -12.66 -2.18
N TRP A 40 10.52 -13.33 -2.14
CA TRP A 40 10.25 -14.34 -1.13
C TRP A 40 10.45 -15.73 -1.73
N ASN A 41 11.53 -16.40 -1.32
CA ASN A 41 11.89 -17.74 -1.82
C ASN A 41 11.96 -17.80 -3.36
N GLY A 42 12.54 -16.78 -3.98
CA GLY A 42 12.68 -16.67 -5.44
C GLY A 42 11.42 -16.25 -6.19
N ARG A 43 10.35 -15.86 -5.47
CA ARG A 43 9.10 -15.34 -6.04
C ARG A 43 8.94 -13.86 -5.76
N THR A 44 8.60 -13.11 -6.79
CA THR A 44 8.32 -11.67 -6.71
C THR A 44 6.82 -11.44 -6.61
N PHE A 45 6.41 -10.47 -5.79
CA PHE A 45 4.99 -10.18 -5.56
C PHE A 45 4.65 -8.71 -5.83
N VAL A 46 3.42 -8.51 -6.31
CA VAL A 46 2.70 -7.24 -6.18
C VAL A 46 1.52 -7.40 -5.25
N SER A 47 1.18 -6.34 -4.52
CA SER A 47 0.05 -6.34 -3.60
C SER A 47 -0.87 -5.16 -3.87
N LEU A 48 -2.14 -5.48 -4.05
CA LEU A 48 -3.22 -4.51 -4.03
C LEU A 48 -3.70 -4.35 -2.59
N VAL A 49 -3.54 -3.15 -2.04
CA VAL A 49 -3.81 -2.84 -0.63
C VAL A 49 -4.87 -1.75 -0.52
N GLY A 50 -6.01 -2.07 0.10
CA GLY A 50 -7.07 -1.11 0.41
C GLY A 50 -7.18 -0.89 1.92
N PHE A 51 -7.27 0.35 2.38
CA PHE A 51 -7.33 0.67 3.80
C PHE A 51 -7.89 2.06 4.08
N MET A 52 -8.22 2.32 5.34
CA MET A 52 -8.64 3.63 5.83
C MET A 52 -7.46 4.35 6.47
N PHE A 53 -7.16 5.56 5.98
CA PHE A 53 -6.46 6.56 6.76
C PHE A 53 -7.44 7.17 7.76
N MET A 54 -7.03 7.26 9.03
CA MET A 54 -7.78 7.97 10.08
C MET A 54 -6.86 8.88 10.89
N ASP A 55 -7.42 9.96 11.41
CA ASP A 55 -6.69 10.95 12.23
C ASP A 55 -5.40 11.47 11.61
N THR A 56 -5.41 11.61 10.27
CA THR A 56 -4.26 12.08 9.49
C THR A 56 -3.85 13.49 9.93
N ARG A 57 -2.55 13.64 10.20
CA ARG A 57 -1.90 14.91 10.52
C ARG A 57 -0.65 15.06 9.67
N VAL A 58 -0.50 16.23 9.06
CA VAL A 58 0.69 16.60 8.30
C VAL A 58 1.41 17.69 9.08
N MET A 59 2.68 17.45 9.41
CA MET A 59 3.48 18.28 10.32
C MET A 59 2.75 18.56 11.66
N GLY A 60 2.00 17.57 12.15
CA GLY A 60 1.19 17.67 13.37
C GLY A 60 -0.16 18.39 13.22
N VAL A 61 -0.44 19.01 12.06
CA VAL A 61 -1.68 19.74 11.81
C VAL A 61 -2.74 18.80 11.24
N SER A 62 -3.94 18.83 11.83
CA SER A 62 -5.09 18.06 11.37
C SER A 62 -5.94 18.89 10.42
N TRP A 63 -5.79 18.65 9.13
CA TRP A 63 -6.43 19.47 8.09
C TRP A 63 -7.92 19.11 7.92
N PRO A 64 -8.85 20.08 8.00
CA PRO A 64 -10.27 19.83 7.81
C PRO A 64 -10.56 19.11 6.48
N GLY A 65 -11.43 18.10 6.53
CA GLY A 65 -11.82 17.30 5.36
C GLY A 65 -10.77 16.28 4.85
N HIS A 66 -9.59 16.22 5.47
CA HIS A 66 -8.45 15.37 5.06
C HIS A 66 -7.93 14.46 6.18
N ARG A 67 -8.70 14.34 7.27
CA ARG A 67 -8.34 13.49 8.42
C ARG A 67 -8.57 12.01 8.16
N THR A 68 -9.66 11.72 7.45
CA THR A 68 -10.14 10.36 7.22
C THR A 68 -10.50 10.19 5.75
N PHE A 69 -9.96 9.17 5.12
CA PHE A 69 -10.21 8.83 3.71
C PHE A 69 -9.75 7.39 3.40
N GLU A 70 -10.29 6.83 2.33
CA GLU A 70 -9.87 5.57 1.74
C GLU A 70 -8.56 5.75 0.94
N GLU A 71 -7.69 4.76 0.99
CA GLU A 71 -6.60 4.61 0.04
C GLU A 71 -6.60 3.21 -0.55
N LEU A 72 -6.32 3.13 -1.85
CA LEU A 72 -6.01 1.91 -2.56
C LEU A 72 -4.67 2.07 -3.24
N ASN A 73 -3.73 1.14 -3.02
CA ASN A 73 -2.45 1.16 -3.69
C ASN A 73 -2.10 -0.20 -4.29
N LEU A 74 -1.46 -0.17 -5.46
CA LEU A 74 -0.78 -1.31 -6.05
C LEU A 74 0.71 -1.08 -5.85
N ARG A 75 1.37 -1.98 -5.13
CA ARG A 75 2.77 -1.86 -4.75
C ARG A 75 3.54 -3.15 -4.96
N PHE A 76 4.85 -3.03 -5.07
CA PHE A 76 5.78 -4.16 -5.09
C PHE A 76 6.93 -3.92 -4.10
N TYR A 77 7.77 -4.93 -3.93
CA TYR A 77 8.74 -5.02 -2.86
C TYR A 77 10.16 -4.88 -3.37
N VAL A 78 10.94 -4.03 -2.71
CA VAL A 78 12.35 -3.81 -3.01
C VAL A 78 13.14 -3.74 -1.72
N ARG A 79 14.46 -3.87 -1.82
CA ARG A 79 15.36 -3.65 -0.69
C ARG A 79 16.61 -2.91 -1.12
N ARG A 80 17.28 -2.35 -0.12
CA ARG A 80 18.54 -1.62 -0.28
C ARG A 80 19.41 -1.82 0.95
N LYS A 81 20.73 -1.90 0.77
CA LYS A 81 21.66 -1.82 1.90
C LYS A 81 21.72 -0.40 2.44
N GLY A 82 21.41 -0.25 3.73
CA GLY A 82 21.57 0.99 4.48
C GLY A 82 23.05 1.34 4.67
N PRO A 83 23.33 2.55 5.19
CA PRO A 83 24.70 3.01 5.45
C PRO A 83 25.47 2.11 6.43
N GLU A 84 24.75 1.40 7.31
CA GLU A 84 25.32 0.50 8.32
C GLU A 84 25.42 -0.95 7.82
N GLY A 85 25.07 -1.21 6.56
CA GLY A 85 25.10 -2.54 5.94
C GLY A 85 23.84 -3.38 6.20
N ASP A 86 22.88 -2.85 6.95
CA ASP A 86 21.57 -3.45 7.20
C ASP A 86 20.69 -3.47 5.93
N TRP A 87 19.85 -4.49 5.77
CA TRP A 87 18.87 -4.51 4.68
C TRP A 87 17.63 -3.70 5.07
N ARG A 88 17.36 -2.64 4.31
CA ARG A 88 16.13 -1.87 4.38
C ARG A 88 15.14 -2.40 3.37
N ARG A 89 14.08 -3.04 3.87
CA ARG A 89 12.99 -3.57 3.06
C ARG A 89 11.94 -2.47 2.88
N ALA A 90 11.56 -2.23 1.63
CA ALA A 90 10.71 -1.13 1.24
C ALA A 90 9.63 -1.54 0.24
N VAL A 91 8.63 -0.67 0.11
CA VAL A 91 7.63 -0.75 -0.96
C VAL A 91 7.88 0.31 -2.02
N VAL A 92 7.48 0.00 -3.25
CA VAL A 92 7.41 0.95 -4.36
C VAL A 92 5.99 0.91 -4.92
N PHE A 93 5.39 2.08 -5.08
CA PHE A 93 4.02 2.19 -5.59
C PHE A 93 3.99 2.25 -7.12
N VAL A 94 3.27 1.32 -7.74
CA VAL A 94 2.90 1.38 -9.16
C VAL A 94 1.84 2.45 -9.36
N LYS A 95 0.85 2.47 -8.47
CA LYS A 95 -0.27 3.40 -8.49
C LYS A 95 -0.94 3.50 -7.13
N GLU A 96 -1.40 4.70 -6.82
CA GLU A 96 -2.16 5.01 -5.61
C GLU A 96 -3.44 5.76 -5.96
N ILE A 97 -4.53 5.44 -5.28
CA ILE A 97 -5.86 5.98 -5.52
C ILE A 97 -6.44 6.46 -4.20
N VAL A 98 -6.90 7.71 -4.18
CA VAL A 98 -7.51 8.35 -3.02
C VAL A 98 -8.71 9.20 -3.45
N PRO A 99 -9.69 9.48 -2.57
CA PRO A 99 -10.81 10.36 -2.90
C PRO A 99 -10.44 11.85 -2.83
N LYS A 100 -9.27 12.19 -2.27
CA LYS A 100 -8.87 13.56 -1.97
C LYS A 100 -7.92 14.11 -3.04
N ARG A 101 -8.43 14.97 -3.93
CA ARG A 101 -7.64 15.62 -4.99
C ARG A 101 -6.41 16.37 -4.45
N ALA A 102 -6.54 17.04 -3.30
CA ALA A 102 -5.43 17.76 -2.68
C ALA A 102 -4.31 16.81 -2.24
N VAL A 103 -4.65 15.66 -1.64
CA VAL A 103 -3.68 14.62 -1.26
C VAL A 103 -2.97 14.09 -2.49
N ALA A 104 -3.71 13.71 -3.53
CA ALA A 104 -3.12 13.24 -4.78
C ALA A 104 -2.20 14.27 -5.45
N TRP A 105 -2.49 15.56 -5.32
CA TRP A 105 -1.62 16.62 -5.83
C TRP A 105 -0.35 16.78 -4.99
N ILE A 106 -0.47 16.82 -3.66
CA ILE A 106 0.68 16.92 -2.74
C ILE A 106 1.61 15.72 -2.93
N ALA A 107 1.07 14.50 -2.98
CA ALA A 107 1.87 13.29 -3.13
C ALA A 107 2.66 13.26 -4.45
N ARG A 108 2.01 13.63 -5.57
CA ARG A 108 2.71 13.83 -6.86
C ARG A 108 3.78 14.90 -6.81
N ALA A 109 3.57 15.98 -6.05
CA ALA A 109 4.50 17.09 -5.96
C ALA A 109 5.71 16.77 -5.06
N VAL A 110 5.48 16.12 -3.92
CA VAL A 110 6.48 15.86 -2.88
C VAL A 110 7.22 14.54 -3.11
N TYR A 111 6.48 13.47 -3.39
CA TYR A 111 7.03 12.11 -3.54
C TYR A 111 7.20 11.68 -4.99
N GLY A 112 6.57 12.38 -5.95
CA GLY A 112 6.62 11.99 -7.36
C GLY A 112 5.83 10.71 -7.67
N GLU A 113 4.97 10.29 -6.75
CA GLU A 113 4.19 9.05 -6.83
C GLU A 113 2.99 9.16 -7.76
N ASN A 114 2.56 8.04 -8.33
CA ASN A 114 1.52 7.97 -9.35
C ASN A 114 0.11 7.96 -8.73
N TYR A 115 -0.27 9.07 -8.09
CA TYR A 115 -1.57 9.23 -7.47
C TYR A 115 -2.66 9.62 -8.48
N LEU A 116 -3.81 8.94 -8.36
CA LEU A 116 -5.04 9.22 -9.07
C LEU A 116 -6.15 9.55 -8.07
N ALA A 117 -6.88 10.64 -8.30
CA ALA A 117 -8.02 10.99 -7.45
C ALA A 117 -9.33 10.47 -8.06
N LEU A 118 -9.98 9.51 -7.41
CA LEU A 118 -11.27 8.94 -7.84
C LEU A 118 -12.27 8.97 -6.69
N PRO A 119 -13.59 9.12 -6.93
CA PRO A 119 -14.59 8.90 -5.89
C PRO A 119 -14.46 7.48 -5.33
N MET A 120 -14.38 7.38 -4.00
CA MET A 120 -14.25 6.11 -3.28
C MET A 120 -15.35 5.96 -2.22
N SER A 121 -15.55 4.72 -1.81
CA SER A 121 -16.45 4.32 -0.73
C SER A 121 -15.89 3.08 -0.04
N HIS A 122 -16.35 2.79 1.17
CA HIS A 122 -16.03 1.56 1.89
C HIS A 122 -17.27 0.97 2.55
N SER A 123 -17.22 -0.33 2.86
CA SER A 123 -18.19 -1.01 3.72
C SER A 123 -17.46 -1.95 4.66
N ILE A 124 -17.67 -1.75 5.96
CA ILE A 124 -17.08 -2.54 7.03
C ILE A 124 -18.23 -3.03 7.90
N THR A 125 -18.48 -4.34 7.88
CA THR A 125 -19.55 -4.96 8.66
C THR A 125 -19.01 -6.12 9.49
N GLN A 126 -19.66 -6.40 10.62
CA GLN A 126 -19.34 -7.51 11.49
C GLN A 126 -20.64 -8.18 11.94
N HIS A 127 -20.72 -9.50 11.75
CA HIS A 127 -21.86 -10.34 12.14
C HIS A 127 -21.32 -11.58 12.85
N GLY A 128 -21.44 -11.61 14.18
CA GLY A 128 -20.78 -12.63 15.01
C GLY A 128 -19.27 -12.58 14.83
N ASP A 129 -18.69 -13.75 14.52
CA ASP A 129 -17.26 -13.92 14.29
C ASP A 129 -16.84 -13.59 12.84
N GLU A 130 -17.79 -13.31 11.94
CA GLU A 130 -17.50 -12.94 10.57
C GLU A 130 -17.40 -11.42 10.41
N ARG A 131 -16.33 -10.96 9.76
CA ARG A 131 -16.14 -9.56 9.38
C ARG A 131 -15.94 -9.45 7.87
N ARG A 132 -16.65 -8.50 7.27
CA ARG A 132 -16.50 -8.15 5.84
C ARG A 132 -15.94 -6.74 5.73
N VAL A 133 -14.90 -6.58 4.93
CA VAL A 133 -14.30 -5.29 4.60
C VAL A 133 -14.24 -5.17 3.09
N SER A 134 -14.72 -4.05 2.57
CA SER A 134 -14.63 -3.76 1.14
C SER A 134 -14.43 -2.27 0.86
N TYR A 135 -13.71 -2.00 -0.23
CA TYR A 135 -13.45 -0.69 -0.79
C TYR A 135 -13.98 -0.68 -2.22
N GLY A 136 -14.63 0.42 -2.61
CA GLY A 136 -15.18 0.63 -3.94
C GLY A 136 -14.74 1.97 -4.50
N TRP A 137 -14.59 2.04 -5.82
CA TRP A 137 -14.28 3.27 -6.54
C TRP A 137 -14.89 3.23 -7.94
N ARG A 138 -14.89 4.37 -8.65
CA ARG A 138 -15.33 4.43 -10.04
C ARG A 138 -14.17 4.72 -10.98
N PHE A 139 -13.98 3.86 -11.97
CA PHE A 139 -12.95 4.04 -13.01
C PHE A 139 -13.61 3.96 -14.39
N ARG A 140 -13.39 4.98 -15.24
CA ARG A 140 -13.99 5.10 -16.59
C ARG A 140 -15.51 4.90 -16.65
N GLY A 141 -16.21 5.28 -15.58
CA GLY A 141 -17.67 5.13 -15.49
C GLY A 141 -18.12 3.78 -14.94
N GLU A 142 -17.24 2.80 -14.78
CA GLU A 142 -17.55 1.49 -14.20
C GLU A 142 -17.26 1.46 -12.69
N ALA A 143 -18.01 0.63 -11.97
CA ALA A 143 -17.80 0.40 -10.55
C ALA A 143 -16.73 -0.67 -10.35
N CYS A 144 -15.72 -0.34 -9.54
CA CYS A 144 -14.68 -1.25 -9.11
C CYS A 144 -14.81 -1.58 -7.62
N ARG A 145 -14.32 -2.75 -7.22
CA ARG A 145 -14.36 -3.24 -5.84
C ARG A 145 -13.13 -4.07 -5.49
N LEU A 146 -12.69 -3.92 -4.24
CA LEU A 146 -11.79 -4.81 -3.53
C LEU A 146 -12.47 -5.21 -2.23
N GLY A 147 -12.49 -6.49 -1.86
CA GLY A 147 -13.06 -6.90 -0.60
C GLY A 147 -12.60 -8.26 -0.11
N VAL A 148 -12.76 -8.48 1.20
CA VAL A 148 -12.48 -9.75 1.86
C VAL A 148 -13.53 -10.04 2.92
N THR A 149 -13.69 -11.32 3.19
CA THR A 149 -14.41 -11.84 4.36
C THR A 149 -13.41 -12.60 5.21
N VAL A 150 -13.39 -12.31 6.51
CA VAL A 150 -12.52 -12.95 7.50
C VAL A 150 -13.36 -13.46 8.66
N THR A 151 -12.86 -14.48 9.36
CA THR A 151 -13.51 -15.04 10.55
C THR A 151 -12.53 -15.19 11.70
N GLY A 152 -13.01 -15.00 12.93
CA GLY A 152 -12.22 -15.19 14.14
C GLY A 152 -11.26 -14.03 14.45
N GLU A 153 -10.24 -14.32 15.26
CA GLU A 153 -9.29 -13.33 15.78
C GLU A 153 -8.03 -13.22 14.90
N PRO A 154 -7.42 -12.02 14.81
CA PRO A 154 -6.18 -11.86 14.06
C PRO A 154 -5.01 -12.52 14.80
N GLN A 155 -4.00 -12.98 14.10
CA GLN A 155 -2.83 -13.65 14.66
C GLN A 155 -1.55 -12.92 14.24
N ASP A 156 -0.48 -13.06 15.01
CA ASP A 156 0.83 -12.62 14.51
C ASP A 156 1.23 -13.50 13.33
N PRO A 157 1.79 -12.94 12.24
CA PRO A 157 2.31 -13.75 11.16
C PRO A 157 3.47 -14.61 11.66
N ASP A 158 3.51 -15.87 11.22
CA ASP A 158 4.59 -16.79 11.55
C ASP A 158 5.93 -16.26 11.00
N ALA A 159 7.03 -16.47 11.73
CA ALA A 159 8.35 -16.05 11.29
C ALA A 159 8.75 -16.75 9.97
N GLY A 160 9.19 -15.98 8.98
CA GLY A 160 9.56 -16.47 7.64
C GLY A 160 8.38 -16.78 6.71
N SER A 161 7.14 -16.56 7.16
CA SER A 161 5.94 -16.75 6.34
C SER A 161 5.84 -15.73 5.21
N LEU A 162 5.00 -16.04 4.20
CA LEU A 162 4.67 -15.08 3.16
C LEU A 162 3.95 -13.87 3.75
N GLU A 163 3.11 -14.08 4.76
CA GLU A 163 2.36 -13.01 5.38
C GLU A 163 3.27 -12.04 6.14
N GLU A 164 4.28 -12.54 6.88
CA GLU A 164 5.33 -11.69 7.46
C GLU A 164 6.11 -10.95 6.37
N PHE A 165 6.47 -11.65 5.28
CA PHE A 165 7.14 -11.03 4.16
C PHE A 165 6.32 -9.86 3.60
N ILE A 166 5.02 -10.04 3.33
CA ILE A 166 4.14 -9.05 2.71
C ILE A 166 3.88 -7.84 3.63
N SER A 167 3.76 -8.06 4.95
CA SER A 167 3.39 -7.01 5.92
C SER A 167 4.58 -6.17 6.41
N GLU A 168 5.77 -6.76 6.53
CA GLU A 168 6.88 -6.15 7.26
C GLU A 168 7.83 -5.35 6.35
N HIS A 169 7.37 -4.18 5.90
CA HIS A 169 8.14 -3.23 5.10
C HIS A 169 8.04 -1.80 5.66
N TYR A 170 9.17 -1.28 6.15
CA TYR A 170 9.23 -0.05 6.95
C TYR A 170 9.79 1.16 6.21
N TRP A 171 9.97 1.03 4.90
CA TRP A 171 10.51 2.06 4.02
C TRP A 171 9.67 2.18 2.76
N GLY A 172 9.70 3.35 2.14
CA GLY A 172 9.18 3.56 0.80
C GLY A 172 10.26 4.18 -0.08
N TYR A 173 10.35 3.69 -1.31
CA TYR A 173 11.24 4.23 -2.33
C TYR A 173 10.43 4.72 -3.53
N THR A 174 10.78 5.91 -4.01
CA THR A 174 10.14 6.53 -5.16
C THR A 174 11.18 7.04 -6.14
N ARG A 175 10.85 7.02 -7.43
CA ARG A 175 11.70 7.61 -8.47
C ARG A 175 11.39 9.10 -8.60
N THR A 176 12.35 9.94 -8.25
CA THR A 176 12.25 11.39 -8.42
C THR A 176 12.42 11.78 -9.90
N ARG A 177 11.94 12.97 -10.27
CA ARG A 177 12.06 13.52 -11.65
C ARG A 177 13.50 13.55 -12.20
N GLY A 178 14.52 13.59 -11.34
CA GLY A 178 15.92 13.59 -11.75
C GLY A 178 16.57 12.21 -11.86
N GLY A 179 15.80 11.12 -11.84
CA GLY A 179 16.31 9.74 -11.88
C GLY A 179 16.94 9.26 -10.56
N ARG A 180 16.93 10.10 -9.52
CA ARG A 180 17.37 9.74 -8.16
C ARG A 180 16.24 9.03 -7.40
N THR A 181 16.61 8.24 -6.40
CA THR A 181 15.67 7.59 -5.49
C THR A 181 15.37 8.48 -4.30
N GLY A 182 14.09 8.80 -4.11
CA GLY A 182 13.58 9.35 -2.85
C GLY A 182 13.36 8.22 -1.86
N GLU A 183 13.67 8.46 -0.59
CA GLU A 183 13.55 7.50 0.51
C GLU A 183 12.74 8.15 1.63
N TYR A 184 11.80 7.40 2.21
CA TYR A 184 11.11 7.78 3.44
C TYR A 184 10.85 6.56 4.30
N ARG A 185 10.78 6.76 5.62
CA ARG A 185 10.50 5.71 6.60
C ARG A 185 9.02 5.69 6.94
N VAL A 186 8.44 4.50 7.02
CA VAL A 186 7.07 4.26 7.49
C VAL A 186 7.18 3.44 8.77
N GLU A 187 7.01 4.10 9.91
CA GLU A 187 7.00 3.42 11.21
C GLU A 187 5.58 2.95 11.55
N HIS A 188 5.41 1.65 11.71
CA HIS A 188 4.17 1.04 12.18
C HIS A 188 4.47 -0.11 13.15
N PRO A 189 3.55 -0.48 14.05
CA PRO A 189 3.68 -1.75 14.77
C PRO A 189 3.55 -2.93 13.81
N ARG A 190 4.07 -4.11 14.21
CA ARG A 190 3.77 -5.37 13.52
C ARG A 190 2.26 -5.54 13.41
N TRP A 191 1.77 -5.89 12.23
CA TRP A 191 0.34 -6.12 12.04
C TRP A 191 -0.01 -7.55 12.40
N ARG A 192 -1.07 -7.71 13.20
CA ARG A 192 -1.76 -8.99 13.31
C ARG A 192 -2.65 -9.16 12.07
N ILE A 193 -2.72 -10.37 11.56
CA ILE A 193 -3.36 -10.71 10.29
C ILE A 193 -4.55 -11.63 10.49
N TRP A 194 -5.54 -11.52 9.61
CA TRP A 194 -6.54 -12.55 9.41
C TRP A 194 -6.23 -13.28 8.11
N LYS A 195 -6.43 -14.60 8.09
CA LYS A 195 -6.51 -15.33 6.82
C LYS A 195 -7.92 -15.12 6.23
N ALA A 196 -7.99 -14.58 5.03
CA ALA A 196 -9.26 -14.34 4.36
C ALA A 196 -9.92 -15.67 4.00
N ARG A 197 -11.20 -15.82 4.36
CA ARG A 197 -12.05 -16.94 3.93
C ARG A 197 -12.44 -16.80 2.46
N SER A 198 -12.67 -15.57 2.02
CA SER A 198 -12.94 -15.23 0.63
C SER A 198 -12.40 -13.85 0.31
N ALA A 199 -12.01 -13.67 -0.95
CA ALA A 199 -11.54 -12.40 -1.49
C ALA A 199 -12.27 -12.07 -2.80
N GLU A 200 -12.43 -10.79 -3.07
CA GLU A 200 -13.03 -10.26 -4.29
C GLU A 200 -12.16 -9.10 -4.80
N PHE A 201 -11.87 -9.13 -6.10
CA PHE A 201 -11.40 -7.97 -6.84
C PHE A 201 -12.16 -7.92 -8.16
N ALA A 202 -12.83 -6.80 -8.41
CA ALA A 202 -13.62 -6.56 -9.61
C ALA A 202 -13.27 -5.17 -10.13
N CYS A 203 -12.46 -5.08 -11.19
CA CYS A 203 -12.13 -3.83 -11.87
C CYS A 203 -11.45 -4.12 -13.22
N ASP A 204 -11.46 -3.16 -14.14
CA ASP A 204 -10.62 -3.21 -15.34
C ASP A 204 -9.14 -2.99 -14.97
N ALA A 205 -8.44 -4.06 -14.60
CA ALA A 205 -7.03 -4.03 -14.24
C ALA A 205 -6.14 -3.56 -15.40
N THR A 206 -6.46 -3.99 -16.62
CA THR A 206 -5.73 -3.59 -17.83
C THR A 206 -5.77 -2.08 -18.02
N GLY A 207 -6.95 -1.47 -17.95
CA GLY A 207 -7.10 -0.02 -18.09
C GLY A 207 -6.56 0.76 -16.90
N LEU A 208 -6.66 0.21 -15.68
CA LEU A 208 -6.28 0.92 -14.46
C LEU A 208 -4.78 0.85 -14.18
N TYR A 209 -4.16 -0.31 -14.33
CA TYR A 209 -2.76 -0.56 -13.96
C TYR A 209 -1.84 -0.84 -15.15
N GLY A 210 -2.39 -1.30 -16.28
CA GLY A 210 -1.62 -1.72 -17.45
C GLY A 210 -1.88 -3.17 -17.80
N ARG A 211 -1.63 -3.56 -19.06
CA ARG A 211 -1.84 -4.94 -19.54
C ARG A 211 -0.96 -5.95 -18.83
N GLU A 212 0.20 -5.50 -18.38
CA GLU A 212 1.18 -6.27 -17.64
C GLU A 212 0.74 -6.61 -16.19
N PHE A 213 -0.32 -5.98 -15.68
CA PHE A 213 -0.86 -6.20 -14.33
C PHE A 213 -2.26 -6.82 -14.34
N ALA A 214 -2.72 -7.33 -15.48
CA ALA A 214 -4.08 -7.85 -15.69
C ALA A 214 -4.12 -9.38 -15.76
#